data_AF-A0A0G1Q8G9-F1
#
_entry.id   AF-A0A0G1Q8G9-F1
#
_cell.length_a   1.000
_cell.length_b   1.000
_cell.length_c   1.000
_cell.angle_alpha   90.00
_cell.angle_beta   90.00
_cell.angle_gamma   90.00
#
_symmetry.space_group_name_H-M   'P 1'
#
loop_
_entity.id
_entity.type
_entity.pdbx_description
1 polymer ?
#
loop_
_entity_poly.entity_id
_entity_poly.type
_entity_poly.pdbx_seq_one_letter_code
_entity_poly.pdbx_strand_id
1 'polypeptide(L)' 'MVEIRKKEGETQGAFLRRFSRSMQRSGVLIRARGNQFYEAKPTKRVMKERALRRIAAGKEREWLEKLGKLTKEEK' A
#
# COMPACT_ATOMS: atom_id res chain seq x y z
N MET A 1 0.59 14.02 -10.26
CA MET A 1 0.47 15.16 -9.34
C MET A 1 -0.95 15.15 -8.80
N VAL A 2 -1.14 15.22 -7.48
CA VAL A 2 -2.49 15.24 -6.89
C VAL A 2 -2.80 16.68 -6.52
N GLU A 3 -3.75 17.29 -7.22
CA GLU A 3 -4.21 18.64 -6.90
C GLU A 3 -5.58 18.56 -6.23
N ILE A 4 -5.72 19.21 -5.07
CA ILE A 4 -6.99 19.29 -4.34
C ILE A 4 -7.20 20.74 -3.94
N ARG A 5 -8.27 21.32 -4.48
CA ARG A 5 -8.72 22.66 -4.13
C ARG A 5 -9.79 22.59 -3.05
N LYS A 6 -9.81 23.60 -2.18
CA LYS A 6 -10.85 23.74 -1.15
C LYS A 6 -12.18 24.07 -1.83
N LYS A 7 -13.25 23.39 -1.44
CA LYS A 7 -14.60 23.71 -1.93
C LYS A 7 -15.22 24.85 -1.11
N GLU A 8 -16.13 25.61 -1.71
CA GLU A 8 -16.92 26.59 -0.98
C GLU A 8 -17.79 25.88 0.08
N GLY A 9 -17.84 26.45 1.29
CA GLY A 9 -18.54 25.84 2.44
C GLY A 9 -17.79 24.69 3.13
N GLU A 10 -16.59 24.30 2.67
CA GLU A 10 -15.83 23.21 3.28
C GLU A 10 -15.08 23.65 4.56
N THR A 11 -15.27 22.91 5.66
CA THR A 11 -14.47 23.08 6.87
C THR A 11 -13.02 22.64 6.62
N GLN A 12 -12.07 23.30 7.29
CA GLN A 12 -10.64 22.97 7.11
C GLN A 12 -10.34 21.49 7.41
N GLY A 13 -10.98 20.92 8.44
CA GLY A 13 -10.81 19.50 8.79
C GLY A 13 -11.31 18.52 7.72
N ALA A 14 -12.43 18.82 7.06
CA ALA A 14 -12.94 17.99 5.96
C ALA A 14 -11.99 18.02 4.75
N PHE A 15 -11.45 19.20 4.43
CA PHE A 15 -10.46 19.38 3.38
C PHE A 15 -9.19 18.54 3.63
N LEU A 16 -8.63 18.62 4.85
CA LEU A 16 -7.43 17.86 5.22
C LEU A 16 -7.64 16.34 5.16
N ARG A 17 -8.82 15.84 5.57
CA ARG A 17 -9.16 14.41 5.43
C ARG A 17 -9.17 13.98 3.96
N ARG A 18 -9.78 14.78 3.09
CA ARG A 18 -9.85 14.50 1.65
C ARG A 18 -8.46 14.54 1.02
N PHE A 19 -7.64 15.50 1.42
CA PHE A 19 -6.23 15.59 1.04
C PHE A 19 -5.44 14.35 1.45
N SER A 20 -5.50 13.97 2.73
CA SER A 20 -4.81 12.80 3.27
C SER A 20 -5.22 11.51 2.55
N ARG A 21 -6.54 11.29 2.36
CA ARG A 21 -7.06 10.10 1.67
C ARG A 21 -6.64 10.04 0.21
N SER A 22 -6.61 11.18 -0.48
CA SER A 22 -6.15 11.25 -1.86
C SER A 22 -4.64 11.02 -1.98
N MET A 23 -3.85 11.60 -1.07
CA MET A 23 -2.40 11.34 -0.99
C MET A 23 -2.11 9.87 -0.77
N GLN A 24 -2.80 9.21 0.16
CA GLN A 24 -2.69 7.77 0.41
C GLN A 24 -3.05 6.95 -0.83
N ARG A 25 -4.20 7.23 -1.45
CA ARG A 25 -4.66 6.51 -2.66
C ARG A 25 -3.73 6.71 -3.86
N SER A 26 -3.18 7.90 -4.01
CA SER A 26 -2.30 8.23 -5.13
C SER A 26 -0.97 7.48 -5.10
N GLY A 27 -0.53 7.01 -3.93
CA GLY A 27 0.75 6.34 -3.74
C GLY A 27 1.97 7.20 -4.10
N VAL A 28 1.81 8.51 -4.31
CA VAL A 28 2.89 9.41 -4.74
C VAL A 28 4.07 9.36 -3.77
N LEU A 29 3.80 9.34 -2.47
CA LEU A 29 4.84 9.23 -1.45
C LEU A 29 5.57 7.89 -1.49
N ILE A 30 4.85 6.78 -1.72
CA ILE A 30 5.45 5.44 -1.82
C ILE A 30 6.38 5.39 -3.04
N ARG A 31 5.92 5.92 -4.18
CA ARG A 31 6.72 6.00 -5.41
C ARG A 31 7.94 6.89 -5.23
N ALA A 32 7.77 8.07 -4.61
CA ALA A 32 8.88 8.99 -4.35
C ALA A 32 9.95 8.36 -3.45
N ARG A 33 9.55 7.67 -2.37
CA ARG A 33 10.50 6.94 -1.51
C ARG A 33 11.17 5.77 -2.24
N GLY A 34 10.42 5.02 -3.04
CA GLY A 34 10.97 3.90 -3.82
C GLY A 34 12.00 4.36 -4.87
N ASN A 35 11.78 5.52 -5.47
CA ASN A 35 12.67 6.10 -6.48
C ASN A 35 13.79 6.98 -5.89
N GLN A 36 13.87 7.11 -4.55
CA GLN A 36 14.86 7.96 -3.89
C GLN A 36 16.30 7.48 -4.16
N PHE A 37 16.48 6.18 -4.33
CA PHE A 37 17.78 5.56 -4.59
C PHE A 37 17.72 4.63 -5.80
N TYR A 38 18.88 4.39 -6.42
CA TYR A 38 18.99 3.43 -7.51
C TYR A 38 18.79 2.00 -7.01
N GLU A 39 17.85 1.26 -7.60
CA GLU A 39 17.70 -0.19 -7.41
C GLU A 39 18.25 -0.92 -8.64
N ALA A 40 19.24 -1.79 -8.43
CA ALA A 40 19.77 -2.64 -9.49
C ALA A 40 18.74 -3.69 -9.93
N LYS A 41 18.81 -4.13 -11.20
CA LYS A 41 17.92 -5.18 -11.71
C LYS A 41 18.13 -6.48 -10.92
N PRO A 42 17.05 -7.15 -10.46
CA PRO A 42 17.18 -8.37 -9.66
C PRO A 42 17.71 -9.54 -10.50
N THR A 43 18.57 -10.36 -9.90
CA THR A 43 19.05 -11.60 -10.52
C THR A 43 17.98 -12.70 -10.51
N LYS A 44 18.16 -13.76 -11.32
CA LYS A 44 17.25 -14.92 -11.35
C LYS A 44 17.02 -15.54 -9.97
N ARG A 45 18.07 -15.62 -9.14
CA ARG A 45 18.00 -16.11 -7.76
C ARG A 45 17.08 -15.24 -6.89
N VAL A 46 17.29 -13.93 -6.92
CA VAL A 46 16.48 -12.96 -6.15
C VAL A 46 15.01 -13.01 -6.58
N MET A 47 14.74 -13.11 -7.88
CA MET A 47 13.38 -13.27 -8.39
C MET A 47 12.71 -14.55 -7.87
N LYS A 48 13.42 -15.69 -7.91
CA LYS A 48 12.92 -16.97 -7.38
C LYS A 48 12.61 -16.88 -5.88
N GLU A 49 13.51 -16.28 -5.10
CA GLU A 49 13.32 -16.11 -3.66
C GLU A 49 12.12 -15.21 -3.34
N ARG A 50 11.97 -14.08 -4.04
CA ARG A 50 10.79 -13.21 -3.92
C ARG A 50 9.50 -13.98 -4.23
N ALA A 51 9.49 -14.84 -5.25
CA ALA A 51 8.33 -15.66 -5.59
C ALA A 51 7.98 -16.70 -4.52
N LEU A 52 8.99 -17.42 -4.01
CA LEU A 52 8.78 -18.41 -2.93
C LEU A 52 8.23 -17.78 -1.66
N ARG A 53 8.73 -16.59 -1.28
CA ARG A 53 8.20 -15.83 -0.13
C ARG A 53 6.73 -15.46 -0.31
N ARG A 54 6.32 -15.03 -1.50
CA ARG A 54 4.90 -14.72 -1.79
C ARG A 54 4.01 -15.95 -1.65
N ILE A 55 4.47 -17.10 -2.14
CA ILE A 55 3.74 -18.36 -2.03
C ILE A 55 3.60 -18.78 -0.55
N ALA A 56 4.69 -18.70 0.21
CA ALA A 56 4.69 -19.03 1.64
C ALA A 56 3.72 -18.15 2.42
N ALA A 57 3.78 -16.83 2.23
CA ALA A 57 2.88 -15.88 2.89
C ALA A 57 1.41 -16.09 2.50
N GLY A 58 1.14 -16.45 1.24
CA GLY A 58 -0.21 -16.82 0.78
C GLY A 58 -0.76 -18.04 1.50
N LYS A 59 0.04 -19.11 1.61
CA LYS A 59 -0.33 -20.34 2.32
C LYS A 59 -0.55 -20.09 3.81
N GLU A 60 0.31 -19.30 4.45
CA GLU A 60 0.17 -18.93 5.85
C GLU A 60 -1.14 -18.16 6.08
N ARG A 61 -1.46 -17.20 5.21
CA ARG A 61 -2.71 -16.44 5.28
C ARG A 61 -3.94 -17.33 5.13
N GLU A 62 -3.95 -18.25 4.16
CA GLU A 62 -5.04 -19.23 3.98
C GLU A 62 -5.21 -20.13 5.20
N TRP A 63 -4.11 -20.58 5.81
CA TRP A 63 -4.16 -21.40 7.01
C TRP A 63 -4.71 -20.62 8.21
N LEU A 64 -4.28 -19.37 8.41
CA LEU A 64 -4.79 -18.49 9.46
C LEU A 64 -6.28 -18.15 9.27
N GLU A 65 -6.73 -17.98 8.02
CA GLU A 65 -8.14 -17.80 7.70
C GLU A 65 -8.96 -19.04 8.06
N LYS A 66 -8.47 -20.25 7.72
CA LYS A 66 -9.12 -21.52 8.10
C LYS A 66 -9.19 -21.73 9.61
N LEU A 67 -8.19 -21.26 10.36
CA LEU A 67 -8.17 -21.32 11.82
C LEU A 67 -9.01 -20.23 12.50
N GLY A 68 -9.62 -19.31 11.74
CA GLY A 68 -10.37 -18.19 12.30
C GLY A 68 -9.53 -17.17 13.08
N LYS A 69 -8.19 -17.25 12.97
CA LYS A 69 -7.25 -16.33 13.64
C LYS A 69 -7.04 -15.02 12.88
N LEU A 70 -7.51 -14.97 11.63
CA LEU A 70 -7.62 -13.75 10.86
C LEU A 70 -9.05 -13.22 11.06
N THR A 71 -9.24 -12.28 11.99
CA THR A 71 -10.54 -11.61 12.10
C THR A 71 -10.82 -10.91 10.77
N LYS A 72 -11.97 -11.22 10.15
CA LYS A 72 -12.54 -10.44 9.04
C LYS A 72 -13.04 -9.10 9.60
N GLU A 73 -12.18 -8.36 10.28
CA GLU A 73 -12.53 -7.04 10.77
C GLU A 73 -12.14 -5.99 9.73
N GLU A 74 -13.19 -5.59 9.03
CA GLU A 74 -13.43 -4.24 8.51
C GLU A 74 -12.63 -3.83 7.27
N LYS A 75 -13.19 -4.19 6.11
CA LYS A 75 -13.07 -3.36 4.90
C LYS A 75 -13.90 -2.09 5.04
#